data_AF-A0AAP8T1P4-F1
#
_entry.id   AF-A0AAP8T1P4-F1
#
_cell.length_a   1.000
_cell.length_b   1.000
_cell.length_c   1.000
_cell.angle_alpha   90.00
_cell.angle_beta   90.00
_cell.angle_gamma   90.00
#
_symmetry.space_group_name_H-M   'P 1'
#
loop_
_entity.id
_entity.type
_entity.pdbx_description
1 polymer ?
#
loop_
_entity_poly.entity_id
_entity_poly.type
_entity_poly.pdbx_seq_one_letter_code
_entity_poly.pdbx_strand_id
1 'polypeptide(L)' 'LDFGAYYKGYVSDMTRTVSVGEPDAELKKIYDIVLEAQLRGVNGIKAGITGKEADALTRDYITEKGYGEYYGHSTGHGIG' A
#
# COMPACT_ATOMS: atom_id res chain seq x y z
N LEU A 1 6.27 -3.57 -10.12
CA LEU A 1 6.95 -2.45 -10.80
C LEU A 1 6.98 -1.30 -9.81
N ASP A 2 8.16 -0.90 -9.37
CA ASP A 2 8.34 0.17 -8.39
C ASP A 2 9.34 1.16 -8.98
N PHE A 3 8.91 2.42 -9.14
CA PHE A 3 9.72 3.42 -9.82
C PHE A 3 9.22 4.85 -9.55
N GLY A 4 10.13 5.78 -9.78
CA GLY A 4 9.94 7.20 -9.57
C GLY A 4 10.65 8.06 -10.60
N ALA A 5 10.49 9.37 -10.48
CA ALA A 5 11.18 10.36 -11.30
C ALA A 5 11.66 11.53 -10.44
N TYR A 6 12.76 12.15 -10.87
CA TYR A 6 13.21 13.43 -10.34
C TYR A 6 12.76 14.57 -11.27
N TYR A 7 12.12 15.59 -10.71
CA TYR A 7 11.72 16.77 -11.47
C TYR A 7 11.98 18.06 -10.69
N LYS A 8 12.88 18.90 -11.21
CA LYS A 8 13.24 20.21 -10.62
C LYS A 8 13.57 20.14 -9.12
N GLY A 9 14.28 19.08 -8.71
CA GLY A 9 14.69 18.88 -7.32
C GLY A 9 13.71 18.08 -6.45
N TYR A 10 12.51 17.77 -6.94
CA TYR A 10 11.52 16.95 -6.26
C TYR A 10 11.51 15.51 -6.76
N VAL A 11 11.13 14.57 -5.90
CA VAL A 11 10.96 13.14 -6.22
C VAL A 11 9.49 12.78 -6.36
N SER A 12 9.18 11.81 -7.25
CA SER A 12 7.92 11.07 -7.24
C SER A 12 8.20 9.60 -6.97
N ASP A 13 7.23 8.86 -6.42
CA ASP A 13 7.34 7.43 -6.16
C ASP A 13 5.99 6.74 -6.37
N MET A 14 6.00 5.55 -6.99
CA MET A 14 4.82 4.72 -7.17
C MET A 14 5.14 3.25 -7.43
N THR A 15 4.28 2.38 -6.91
CA THR A 15 4.33 0.95 -7.18
C THR A 15 3.06 0.48 -7.90
N ARG A 16 3.21 -0.45 -8.85
CA ARG A 16 2.13 -1.20 -9.51
C ARG A 16 2.46 -2.68 -9.60
N THR A 17 1.48 -3.52 -9.32
CA THR A 17 1.52 -4.97 -9.51
C THR A 17 0.57 -5.35 -10.63
N VAL A 18 1.02 -6.19 -11.55
CA VAL A 18 0.25 -6.66 -12.72
C VAL A 18 0.49 -8.15 -12.92
N SER A 19 -0.45 -8.85 -13.54
CA SER A 19 -0.27 -10.22 -14.03
C SER A 19 -0.01 -10.22 -15.53
N VAL A 20 0.80 -11.17 -16.01
CA VAL A 20 0.90 -11.49 -17.43
C VAL A 20 0.15 -12.80 -17.65
N GLY A 21 -1.03 -12.70 -18.26
CA GLY A 21 -2.00 -13.80 -18.28
C GLY A 21 -2.91 -13.80 -17.05
N GLU A 22 -3.65 -14.90 -16.88
CA GLU A 22 -4.60 -15.06 -15.77
C GLU A 22 -3.86 -15.52 -14.50
N PRO A 23 -3.94 -14.78 -13.38
CA PRO A 23 -3.36 -15.21 -12.12
C PRO A 23 -4.18 -16.34 -11.50
N ASP A 24 -3.56 -17.15 -10.65
CA ASP A 24 -4.33 -18.07 -9.81
C ASP A 24 -5.22 -17.31 -8.81
N ALA A 25 -6.20 -18.03 -8.23
CA ALA A 25 -7.19 -17.43 -7.36
C ALA A 25 -6.58 -16.85 -6.07
N GLU A 26 -5.48 -17.40 -5.59
CA GLU A 26 -4.83 -16.95 -4.35
C GLU A 26 -4.06 -15.64 -4.60
N LEU A 27 -3.33 -15.54 -5.71
CA LEU A 27 -2.67 -14.30 -6.14
C LEU A 27 -3.68 -13.18 -6.36
N LYS A 28 -4.83 -13.49 -6.98
CA LYS A 28 -5.91 -12.50 -7.17
C LYS A 28 -6.46 -12.03 -5.83
N LYS A 29 -6.72 -12.95 -4.90
CA LYS A 29 -7.17 -12.62 -3.54
C LYS A 29 -6.16 -11.75 -2.80
N ILE A 30 -4.87 -12.08 -2.86
CA ILE A 30 -3.81 -11.27 -2.24
C ILE A 30 -3.78 -9.87 -2.85
N TYR A 31 -3.86 -9.76 -4.18
CA TYR A 31 -3.92 -8.48 -4.88
C TYR A 31 -5.12 -7.64 -4.41
N ASP A 32 -6.32 -8.21 -4.36
CA ASP A 32 -7.54 -7.51 -3.95
C ASP A 32 -7.46 -7.04 -2.48
N ILE A 33 -6.85 -7.83 -1.59
CA ILE A 33 -6.59 -7.43 -0.20
C ILE A 33 -5.65 -6.22 -0.15
N VAL A 34 -4.55 -6.26 -0.88
CA VAL A 34 -3.58 -5.15 -0.91
C VAL A 34 -4.20 -3.88 -1.52
N LEU A 35 -4.97 -4.02 -2.60
CA LEU A 35 -5.67 -2.92 -3.25
C LEU A 35 -6.68 -2.26 -2.29
N GLU A 36 -7.51 -3.05 -1.63
CA GLU A 36 -8.48 -2.53 -0.65
C GLU A 36 -7.77 -1.87 0.55
N ALA A 37 -6.68 -2.45 1.06
CA ALA A 37 -5.87 -1.84 2.12
C ALA A 37 -5.33 -0.46 1.69
N GLN A 38 -4.82 -0.37 0.47
CA GLN A 38 -4.29 0.88 -0.09
C GLN A 38 -5.38 1.94 -0.25
N LEU A 39 -6.56 1.57 -0.74
CA LEU A 39 -7.71 2.47 -0.87
C LEU A 39 -8.18 2.98 0.49
N ARG A 40 -8.19 2.14 1.53
CA ARG A 40 -8.48 2.55 2.91
C ARG A 40 -7.48 3.56 3.44
N GLY A 41 -6.19 3.32 3.21
CA GLY A 41 -5.13 4.26 3.56
C GLY A 41 -5.33 5.63 2.90
N VAL A 42 -5.49 5.67 1.58
CA VAL A 42 -5.69 6.92 0.82
C VAL A 42 -6.95 7.66 1.26
N ASN A 43 -8.06 6.96 1.46
CA ASN A 43 -9.32 7.59 1.85
C ASN A 43 -9.39 8.01 3.33
N GLY A 44 -8.59 7.37 4.20
CA GLY A 44 -8.59 7.64 5.64
C GLY A 44 -7.53 8.65 6.10
N ILE A 45 -6.45 8.86 5.34
CA ILE A 45 -5.42 9.84 5.67
C ILE A 45 -6.01 11.25 5.61
N LYS A 46 -5.78 12.01 6.69
CA LYS A 46 -6.27 13.39 6.86
C LYS A 46 -5.39 14.15 7.85
N ALA A 47 -5.51 15.48 7.84
CA ALA A 47 -4.84 16.31 8.82
C ALA A 47 -5.22 15.94 10.27
N GLY A 48 -4.24 15.93 11.16
CA GLY A 48 -4.44 15.71 12.59
C GLY A 48 -4.27 14.28 13.10
N ILE A 49 -4.02 13.29 12.22
CA ILE A 49 -3.67 11.92 12.64
C ILE A 49 -2.15 11.71 12.67
N THR A 50 -1.70 10.78 13.50
CA THR A 50 -0.32 10.33 13.58
C THR A 50 0.02 9.35 12.45
N GLY A 51 1.33 9.17 12.17
CA GLY A 51 1.78 8.17 11.21
C GLY A 51 1.40 6.74 11.58
N LYS A 52 1.29 6.42 12.88
CA LYS A 52 0.83 5.12 13.37
C LYS A 52 -0.65 4.89 13.08
N GLU A 53 -1.50 5.91 13.28
CA GLU A 53 -2.91 5.84 12.94
C GLU A 53 -3.10 5.71 11.42
N ALA A 54 -2.30 6.42 10.62
CA ALA A 54 -2.30 6.27 9.17
C ALA A 54 -1.88 4.84 8.73
N ASP A 55 -0.86 4.26 9.34
CA ASP A 55 -0.40 2.89 9.07
C ASP A 55 -1.46 1.84 9.43
N ALA A 56 -2.14 2.01 10.57
CA ALA A 56 -3.20 1.13 11.04
C ALA A 56 -4.37 1.00 10.05
N LEU A 57 -4.71 2.06 9.30
CA LEU A 57 -5.75 2.02 8.25
C LEU A 57 -5.51 0.92 7.21
N THR A 58 -4.25 0.56 6.97
CA THR A 58 -3.87 -0.51 6.03
C THR A 58 -3.51 -1.80 6.76
N ARG A 59 -2.67 -1.70 7.81
CA ARG A 59 -2.11 -2.85 8.53
C ARG A 59 -3.19 -3.68 9.23
N ASP A 60 -4.17 -3.03 9.85
CA ASP A 60 -5.20 -3.74 10.60
C ASP A 60 -6.08 -4.55 9.64
N TYR A 61 -6.39 -3.99 8.47
CA TYR A 61 -7.14 -4.70 7.43
C TYR A 61 -6.36 -5.90 6.86
N ILE A 62 -5.08 -5.73 6.53
CA ILE A 62 -4.23 -6.85 6.06
C ILE A 62 -4.13 -7.95 7.12
N THR A 63 -4.03 -7.56 8.40
CA THR A 63 -3.99 -8.48 9.54
C THR A 63 -5.31 -9.23 9.71
N GLU A 64 -6.46 -8.54 9.61
CA GLU A 64 -7.80 -9.13 9.63
C GLU A 64 -7.97 -10.20 8.54
N LYS A 65 -7.35 -10.00 7.38
CA LYS A 65 -7.37 -10.96 6.26
C LYS A 65 -6.37 -12.11 6.42
N GLY A 66 -5.62 -12.16 7.53
CA GLY A 66 -4.70 -13.24 7.86
C GLY A 66 -3.30 -13.09 7.27
N TYR A 67 -2.94 -11.94 6.70
CA TYR A 67 -1.62 -11.72 6.08
C TYR A 67 -0.73 -10.75 6.87
N GLY A 68 -1.08 -10.44 8.13
CA GLY A 68 -0.36 -9.47 8.96
C GLY A 68 1.12 -9.77 9.15
N GLU A 69 1.49 -11.05 9.32
CA GLU A 69 2.89 -11.49 9.46
C GLU A 69 3.73 -11.23 8.21
N TYR A 70 3.10 -11.14 7.03
CA TYR A 70 3.78 -10.88 5.76
C TYR A 70 3.92 -9.38 5.47
N TYR A 71 3.26 -8.51 6.23
CA TYR A 71 3.34 -7.06 6.03
C TYR A 71 4.49 -6.43 6.83
N GLY A 72 5.71 -6.73 6.40
CA GLY A 72 6.95 -6.50 7.17
C GLY A 72 7.58 -5.10 7.12
N HIS A 73 6.93 -4.11 6.49
CA HIS A 73 7.46 -2.74 6.39
C HIS A 73 6.41 -1.69 6.77
N SER A 74 6.81 -0.42 6.84
CA SER A 74 5.88 0.71 7.07
C SER A 74 4.94 0.92 5.88
N THR A 75 3.77 1.52 6.13
CA THR A 75 2.79 1.82 5.07
C THR A 75 3.29 2.82 4.02
N GLY A 76 4.18 3.74 4.39
CA GLY A 76 4.76 4.69 3.46
C GLY A 76 5.80 5.58 4.12
N HIS A 77 6.24 6.60 3.38
CA HIS A 77 7.20 7.61 3.81
C HIS A 77 6.88 8.97 3.16
N GLY A 78 7.49 10.03 3.68
CA GLY A 78 7.47 11.34 3.03
C GLY A 78 8.31 11.32 1.75
N ILE A 79 7.95 12.20 0.81
CA ILE A 79 8.69 12.46 -0.42
C ILE A 79 8.92 13.97 -0.50
N GLY A 80 10.02 14.39 -1.12
CA GLY A 80 10.40 15.79 -1.29
C GLY A 80 11.32 15.99 -2.49
#